data_AF-A0A4U1LTL0-F1
#
_entry.id   AF-A0A4U1LTL0-F1
#
_cell.length_a   1.000
_cell.length_b   1.000
_cell.length_c   1.000
_cell.angle_alpha   90.00
_cell.angle_beta   90.00
_cell.angle_gamma   90.00
#
_symmetry.space_group_name_H-M   'P 1'
#
loop_
_entity.id
_entity.type
_entity.pdbx_description
1 polymer ?
#
loop_
_entity_poly.entity_id
_entity_poly.type
_entity_poly.pdbx_seq_one_letter_code
_entity_poly.pdbx_strand_id
1 'polypeptide(L)'
;MINATSLTKIVFNLIVAGVGAVLGGILGFLGLLWSCQWYDATHPPSSPTASMMAVGWVYAFITIPVGVILGIVISLLLYRWIKNRRKKATIK
;
A
#
# COMPACT_ATOMS: atom_id res chain seq x y z
N MET A 1 20.48 7.01 -24.93
CA MET A 1 19.13 7.12 -25.52
C MET A 1 18.25 6.05 -24.89
N ILE A 2 17.16 6.41 -24.23
CA ILE A 2 16.21 5.43 -23.67
C ILE A 2 15.41 4.88 -24.85
N ASN A 3 15.55 3.59 -25.15
CA ASN A 3 14.76 2.94 -26.21
C ASN A 3 13.26 3.05 -25.89
N ALA A 4 12.43 3.39 -26.87
CA ALA A 4 10.98 3.51 -26.72
C ALA A 4 10.33 2.24 -26.14
N THR A 5 10.91 1.07 -26.43
CA THR A 5 10.51 -0.24 -25.88
C THR A 5 10.84 -0.44 -24.40
N SER A 6 11.84 0.26 -23.85
CA SER A 6 12.11 0.27 -22.40
C SER A 6 11.18 1.22 -21.66
N LEU A 7 10.82 2.35 -22.28
CA LEU A 7 9.92 3.33 -21.69
C LEU A 7 8.50 2.75 -21.51
N THR A 8 7.97 2.09 -22.54
CA THR A 8 6.63 1.47 -22.47
C THR A 8 6.54 0.36 -21.42
N LYS A 9 7.59 -0.46 -21.24
CA LYS A 9 7.64 -1.47 -20.18
C LYS A 9 7.64 -0.87 -18.77
N ILE A 10 8.37 0.23 -18.57
CA ILE A 10 8.41 0.92 -17.27
C ILE A 10 7.03 1.52 -16.95
N VAL A 11 6.41 2.18 -17.93
CA VAL A 11 5.08 2.77 -17.76
C VAL A 11 4.03 1.70 -17.49
N PHE A 12 4.05 0.59 -18.24
CA PHE A 12 3.14 -0.53 -18.02
C PHE A 12 3.28 -1.13 -16.62
N ASN A 13 4.52 -1.37 -16.16
CA ASN A 13 4.76 -1.89 -14.81
C ASN A 13 4.31 -0.92 -13.71
N LEU A 14 4.47 0.38 -13.92
CA LEU A 14 3.97 1.40 -12.98
C LEU A 14 2.44 1.40 -12.91
N ILE A 15 1.75 1.26 -14.05
CA ILE A 15 0.30 1.19 -14.09
C ILE A 15 -0.18 -0.08 -13.36
N VAL A 16 0.39 -1.24 -13.67
CA VAL A 16 0.02 -2.51 -13.02
C VAL A 16 0.29 -2.47 -11.52
N ALA A 17 1.42 -1.91 -11.09
CA ALA A 17 1.74 -1.75 -9.67
C ALA A 17 0.76 -0.79 -8.98
N GLY A 18 0.41 0.32 -9.63
CA GLY A 18 -0.58 1.27 -9.13
C GLY A 18 -1.96 0.63 -8.98
N VAL A 19 -2.42 -0.08 -10.00
CA VAL A 19 -3.70 -0.82 -9.97
C VAL A 19 -3.68 -1.88 -8.87
N GLY A 20 -2.60 -2.66 -8.75
CA GLY A 20 -2.45 -3.67 -7.70
C GLY A 20 -2.49 -3.07 -6.29
N ALA A 21 -1.84 -1.93 -6.08
CA ALA A 21 -1.87 -1.23 -4.80
C ALA A 21 -3.28 -0.71 -4.46
N VAL A 22 -3.99 -0.13 -5.44
CA VAL A 22 -5.37 0.35 -5.25
C VAL A 22 -6.32 -0.82 -4.96
N LEU A 23 -6.28 -1.87 -5.76
CA LEU A 23 -7.12 -3.05 -5.55
C LEU A 23 -6.83 -3.75 -4.22
N GLY A 24 -5.55 -3.89 -3.86
CA GLY A 24 -5.15 -4.44 -2.56
C GLY A 24 -5.65 -3.59 -1.39
N GLY A 25 -5.57 -2.27 -1.52
CA GLY A 25 -6.12 -1.34 -0.52
C GLY A 25 -7.63 -1.45 -0.37
N ILE A 26 -8.37 -1.51 -1.48
CA ILE A 26 -9.83 -1.67 -1.48
C ILE A 26 -10.23 -3.00 -0.86
N LEU A 27 -9.58 -4.10 -1.25
CA LEU A 27 -9.87 -5.43 -0.71
C LEU A 27 -9.54 -5.53 0.78
N GLY A 28 -8.41 -4.96 1.21
CA GLY A 28 -8.04 -4.90 2.63
C GLY A 28 -9.04 -4.10 3.45
N PHE A 29 -9.50 -2.96 2.92
CA PHE A 29 -10.51 -2.14 3.57
C PHE A 29 -11.87 -2.84 3.65
N LEU A 30 -12.33 -3.46 2.57
CA LEU A 30 -13.58 -4.23 2.55
C LEU A 30 -13.52 -5.43 3.51
N GLY A 31 -12.40 -6.13 3.56
CA GLY A 31 -12.18 -7.22 4.52
C GLY A 31 -12.28 -6.73 5.96
N LEU A 32 -11.62 -5.62 6.29
CA LEU A 32 -11.68 -5.00 7.61
C LEU A 32 -13.12 -4.61 7.98
N LEU A 33 -13.83 -3.93 7.08
CA LEU A 33 -15.23 -3.54 7.29
C LEU A 33 -16.12 -4.74 7.54
N TRP A 34 -15.99 -5.79 6.72
CA TRP A 34 -16.77 -7.00 6.88
C TRP A 34 -16.50 -7.68 8.22
N SER A 35 -15.24 -7.79 8.63
CA SER A 35 -14.86 -8.34 9.94
C SER A 35 -15.41 -7.50 11.11
N CYS A 36 -15.34 -6.16 11.01
CA CYS A 36 -15.91 -5.26 12.01
C CYS A 36 -17.44 -5.42 12.12
N GLN A 37 -18.14 -5.47 10.99
CA GLN A 37 -19.60 -5.69 10.95
C GLN A 37 -20.00 -7.04 11.54
N TRP A 38 -19.27 -8.10 11.19
CA TRP A 38 -19.52 -9.43 11.73
C TRP A 38 -19.27 -9.49 13.24
N TYR A 39 -18.23 -8.80 13.73
CA TYR A 39 -17.96 -8.70 15.16
C TYR A 39 -19.08 -7.94 15.88
N ASP A 40 -19.49 -6.77 15.40
CA ASP A 40 -20.57 -5.99 16.02
C ASP A 40 -21.92 -6.72 15.95
N ALA A 41 -22.15 -7.55 14.93
CA ALA A 41 -23.35 -8.38 14.83
C ALA A 41 -23.36 -9.53 15.87
N THR A 42 -22.19 -10.07 16.22
CA THR A 42 -22.06 -11.15 17.21
C THR A 42 -21.90 -10.63 18.64
N HIS A 43 -21.37 -9.41 18.78
CA HIS A 43 -21.12 -8.71 20.04
C HIS A 43 -21.72 -7.31 19.94
N PRO A 44 -23.04 -7.16 20.13
CA PRO A 44 -23.71 -5.88 19.97
C PRO A 44 -23.11 -4.83 20.90
N PRO A 45 -22.60 -3.71 20.36
CA PRO A 45 -21.92 -2.71 21.15
C PRO A 45 -22.93 -1.98 22.05
N SER A 46 -22.51 -1.64 23.27
CA SER A 46 -23.32 -0.89 24.23
C SER A 46 -23.59 0.56 23.81
N SER A 47 -22.83 1.09 22.85
CA SER A 47 -23.03 2.40 22.24
C SER A 47 -22.49 2.44 20.80
N PRO A 48 -22.96 3.36 19.95
CA PRO A 48 -22.46 3.51 18.58
C PRO A 48 -20.95 3.79 18.52
N THR A 49 -20.43 4.51 19.52
CA THR A 49 -19.00 4.82 19.69
C THR A 49 -18.16 3.64 20.15
N ALA A 50 -18.76 2.60 20.73
CA ALA A 50 -18.09 1.37 21.14
C ALA A 50 -18.09 0.30 20.04
N SER A 51 -18.63 0.61 18.85
CA SER A 51 -18.63 -0.31 17.71
C SER A 51 -17.22 -0.58 17.19
N MET A 52 -16.93 -1.83 16.84
CA MET A 52 -15.71 -2.20 16.14
C MET A 52 -15.62 -1.52 14.76
N MET A 53 -16.77 -1.16 14.17
CA MET A 53 -16.82 -0.31 12.98
C MET A 53 -16.08 1.02 13.17
N ALA A 54 -16.32 1.73 14.28
CA ALA A 54 -15.63 2.99 14.56
C ALA A 54 -14.12 2.80 14.72
N VAL A 55 -13.70 1.71 15.38
CA VAL A 55 -12.27 1.34 15.51
C VAL A 55 -11.66 1.03 14.15
N GLY A 56 -12.38 0.31 13.28
CA GLY A 56 -11.97 -0.01 11.92
C GLY A 56 -11.71 1.24 11.07
N TRP A 57 -12.55 2.27 11.19
CA TRP A 57 -12.33 3.56 10.53
C TRP A 57 -11.07 4.27 11.03
N VAL A 58 -10.88 4.34 12.35
CA VAL A 58 -9.66 4.93 12.93
C VAL A 58 -8.42 4.20 12.44
N TYR A 59 -8.46 2.86 12.38
CA TYR A 59 -7.37 2.06 11.87
C TYR A 59 -7.09 2.33 10.38
N ALA A 60 -8.12 2.50 9.56
CA ALA A 60 -7.95 2.89 8.15
C ALA A 60 -7.28 4.26 8.00
N PHE A 61 -7.67 5.26 8.82
CA PHE A 61 -7.05 6.58 8.81
C PHE A 61 -5.58 6.58 9.25
N ILE A 62 -5.15 5.60 10.05
CA ILE A 62 -3.75 5.45 10.47
C ILE A 62 -2.96 4.63 9.45
N THR A 63 -3.51 3.51 8.98
CA THR A 63 -2.80 2.56 8.13
C THR A 63 -2.56 3.08 6.71
N ILE A 64 -3.48 3.87 6.15
CA ILE A 64 -3.29 4.44 4.80
C ILE A 64 -2.06 5.38 4.78
N PRO A 65 -1.95 6.42 5.64
CA PRO A 65 -0.75 7.25 5.70
C PRO A 65 0.53 6.46 6.01
N VAL A 66 0.48 5.53 6.96
CA VAL A 66 1.64 4.70 7.32
C VAL A 66 2.10 3.85 6.14
N GLY A 67 1.17 3.24 5.40
CA GLY A 67 1.48 2.46 4.20
C GLY A 67 2.13 3.30 3.11
N VAL A 68 1.65 4.53 2.89
CA VAL A 68 2.26 5.48 1.94
C VAL A 68 3.68 5.86 2.36
N ILE A 69 3.89 6.19 3.64
CA ILE A 69 5.21 6.53 4.17
C ILE A 69 6.18 5.35 4.01
N LEU A 70 5.76 4.14 4.39
CA LEU A 70 6.58 2.93 4.23
C LEU A 70 6.89 2.67 2.75
N GLY A 71 5.93 2.82 1.85
CA GLY A 71 6.14 2.67 0.41
C GLY A 71 7.18 3.65 -0.14
N ILE A 72 7.14 4.92 0.29
CA ILE A 72 8.12 5.94 -0.08
C ILE A 72 9.50 5.59 0.47
N VAL A 73 9.60 5.23 1.76
CA VAL A 73 10.87 4.88 2.41
C VAL A 73 11.52 3.68 1.72
N ILE A 74 10.76 2.61 1.47
CA ILE A 74 11.24 1.41 0.78
C ILE A 74 11.71 1.78 -0.64
N SER A 75 10.94 2.59 -1.36
CA SER A 75 11.32 3.04 -2.71
C SER A 75 12.61 3.84 -2.72
N LEU A 76 12.82 4.73 -1.75
CA LEU A 76 14.07 5.50 -1.61
C LEU A 76 15.26 4.61 -1.26
N LEU A 77 15.08 3.64 -0.36
CA LEU A 77 16.12 2.67 0.00
C LEU A 77 16.49 1.79 -1.20
N LEU A 78 15.48 1.30 -1.94
CA LEU A 78 15.68 0.49 -3.14
C LEU A 78 16.41 1.29 -4.22
N TYR A 79 16.02 2.55 -4.44
CA TYR A 79 16.70 3.46 -5.37
C TYR A 79 18.16 3.67 -4.98
N ARG A 80 18.44 3.96 -3.70
CA ARG A 80 19.82 4.09 -3.17
C ARG A 80 20.63 2.82 -3.38
N TRP A 81 20.04 1.66 -3.11
CA TRP A 81 20.71 0.36 -3.27
C TRP A 81 21.05 0.06 -4.73
N ILE A 82 20.11 0.26 -5.65
CA ILE A 82 20.33 0.10 -7.10
C ILE A 82 21.41 1.06 -7.60
N LYS A 83 21.39 2.33 -7.15
CA LYS A 83 22.39 3.33 -7.52
C LYS A 83 23.79 2.92 -7.06
N ASN A 84 23.92 2.41 -5.83
CA ASN A 84 25.20 1.96 -5.28
C ASN A 84 25.73 0.71 -6.00
N ARG A 85 24.85 -0.22 -6.39
CA ARG A 85 25.22 -1.40 -7.21
C ARG A 85 25.74 -0.99 -8.59
N ARG A 86 25.08 -0.03 -9.26
CA ARG A 86 25.51 0.46 -10.58
C ARG A 86 26.89 1.12 -10.55
N LYS A 87 27.17 1.95 -9.54
CA LYS A 87 28.50 2.58 -9.38
C LYS A 87 29.62 1.56 -9.24
N LYS A 88 29.40 0.46 -8.52
CA LYS A 88 30.41 -0.60 -8.36
C LYS A 88 30.68 -1.39 -9.65
N ALA A 89 29.70 -1.46 -10.56
CA ALA A 89 29.84 -2.18 -11.84
C ALA A 89 30.58 -1.36 -12.92
N THR A 90 30.71 -0.03 -12.76
CA THR A 90 31.39 0.86 -13.73
C THR A 90 32.87 1.11 -13.40
N ILE A 91 33.36 0.59 -12.26
CA ILE A 91 34.75 0.75 -11.80
C ILE A 91 35.58 -0.53 -12.07
N LYS A 92 35.02 -1.48 -12.84
CA LYS A 92 35.73 -2.60 -13.44
C LYS A 92 35.76 -2.43 -14.95
#